data_AF-A0A3D4ATU6-F1
#
_entry.id   AF-A0A3D4ATU6-F1
#
_cell.length_a   1.000
_cell.length_b   1.000
_cell.length_c   1.000
_cell.angle_alpha   90.00
_cell.angle_beta   90.00
_cell.angle_gamma   90.00
#
_symmetry.space_group_name_H-M   'P 1'
#
loop_
_entity.id
_entity.type
_entity.pdbx_description
1 polymer ?
#
loop_
_entity_poly.entity_id
_entity_poly.type
_entity_poly.pdbx_seq_one_letter_code
_entity_poly.pdbx_strand_id
1 'polypeptide(L)' 'LTSDKVLKILRALKGINMVGMDVVEVSPSYDQSELTAIAAATIASELLHLWALKHKY' A
#
# COMPACT_ATOMS: atom_id res chain seq x y z
N LEU A 1 8.53 -11.84 -2.27
CA LEU A 1 8.75 -10.48 -1.72
C LEU A 1 8.27 -10.50 -0.26
N THR A 2 8.96 -9.87 0.69
CA THR A 2 8.48 -9.79 2.08
C THR A 2 7.76 -8.47 2.32
N SER A 3 6.85 -8.39 3.29
CA SER A 3 6.10 -7.16 3.59
C SER A 3 7.03 -5.97 3.87
N ASP A 4 8.14 -6.17 4.59
CA ASP A 4 9.16 -5.14 4.81
C ASP A 4 9.75 -4.58 3.50
N LYS A 5 10.06 -5.46 2.53
CA LYS A 5 10.60 -5.02 1.23
C LYS A 5 9.57 -4.20 0.45
N VAL A 6 8.30 -4.58 0.50
CA VAL A 6 7.20 -3.82 -0.13
C VAL A 6 7.13 -2.41 0.45
N LEU A 7 7.13 -2.28 1.78
CA LEU A 7 7.02 -0.98 2.45
C LEU A 7 8.22 -0.06 2.12
N LYS A 8 9.43 -0.62 2.04
CA LYS A 8 10.62 0.14 1.63
C LYS A 8 10.52 0.65 0.19
N ILE A 9 10.00 -0.17 -0.72
CA ILE A 9 9.77 0.24 -2.11
C ILE A 9 8.73 1.37 -2.16
N LEU A 10 7.58 1.21 -1.50
CA LEU A 10 6.53 2.23 -1.46
C LEU A 10 7.06 3.56 -0.94
N ARG A 11 7.79 3.56 0.17
CA ARG A 11 8.36 4.79 0.75
C ARG A 11 9.39 5.46 -0.17
N ALA A 12 10.10 4.69 -0.99
CA ALA A 12 11.01 5.23 -2.00
C ALA A 12 10.29 5.93 -3.16
N LEU A 13 8.97 5.75 -3.33
CA LEU A 13 8.15 6.45 -4.32
C LEU A 13 7.78 7.89 -3.91
N LYS A 14 8.26 8.36 -2.74
CA LYS A 14 8.05 9.74 -2.29
C LYS A 14 8.56 10.74 -3.34
N GLY A 15 7.72 11.70 -3.71
CA GLY A 15 8.04 12.74 -4.68
C GLY A 15 7.62 12.42 -6.12
N ILE A 16 7.15 11.21 -6.40
CA ILE A 16 6.52 10.88 -7.69
C ILE A 16 5.16 11.58 -7.80
N ASN A 17 4.82 12.01 -9.02
CA ASN A 17 3.49 12.55 -9.34
C ASN A 17 2.43 11.43 -9.34
N MET A 18 2.04 10.96 -8.15
CA MET A 18 1.01 9.95 -7.98
C MET A 18 -0.38 10.56 -8.22
N VAL A 19 -1.12 10.03 -9.20
CA VAL A 19 -2.46 10.49 -9.59
C VAL A 19 -3.59 9.59 -9.07
N GLY A 20 -3.25 8.36 -8.70
CA GLY A 20 -4.17 7.35 -8.20
C GLY A 20 -3.41 6.08 -7.81
N MET A 21 -4.13 5.15 -7.18
CA MET A 21 -3.60 3.93 -6.58
C MET A 21 -4.73 2.90 -6.45
N ASP A 22 -4.42 1.62 -6.64
CA ASP A 22 -5.31 0.49 -6.34
C ASP A 22 -4.57 -0.60 -5.55
N VAL A 23 -5.33 -1.45 -4.87
CA VAL A 23 -4.83 -2.68 -4.24
C VAL A 23 -5.81 -3.78 -4.62
N VAL A 24 -5.35 -4.71 -5.45
CA VAL A 24 -6.17 -5.76 -6.07
C VAL A 24 -5.80 -7.14 -5.55
N GLU A 25 -6.62 -8.13 -5.92
CA GLU A 25 -6.38 -9.56 -5.61
C GLU A 25 -6.34 -9.89 -4.11
N VAL A 26 -7.10 -9.14 -3.31
CA VAL A 26 -7.40 -9.52 -1.92
C VAL A 26 -8.61 -10.44 -1.95
N SER A 27 -8.41 -11.73 -1.65
CA SER A 27 -9.49 -12.71 -1.62
C SER A 27 -9.72 -13.23 -0.20
N PRO A 28 -10.71 -12.70 0.54
CA PRO A 28 -10.98 -13.09 1.93
C PRO A 28 -11.27 -14.58 2.10
N SER A 29 -11.93 -15.21 1.13
CA SER A 29 -12.31 -16.63 1.19
C SER A 29 -11.12 -17.60 1.17
N TYR A 30 -9.98 -17.16 0.64
CA TYR A 30 -8.74 -17.94 0.62
C TYR A 30 -7.71 -17.42 1.63
N ASP A 31 -8.05 -16.38 2.39
CA ASP A 31 -7.14 -15.73 3.32
C ASP A 31 -7.16 -16.42 4.68
N GLN A 32 -6.04 -17.00 5.06
CA GLN A 32 -5.89 -17.64 6.36
C GLN A 32 -5.60 -16.58 7.42
N SER A 33 -6.52 -16.41 8.37
CA SER A 33 -6.41 -15.45 9.47
C SER A 33 -6.30 -13.98 9.02
N GLU A 34 -6.95 -13.61 7.91
CA GLU A 34 -6.99 -12.22 7.39
C GLU A 34 -5.61 -11.61 7.09
N LEU A 35 -4.57 -12.44 6.96
CA LEU A 35 -3.19 -11.96 6.77
C LEU A 35 -3.03 -11.15 5.49
N THR A 36 -3.66 -11.60 4.40
CA THR A 36 -3.65 -10.93 3.10
C THR A 36 -4.45 -9.63 3.17
N ALA A 37 -5.60 -9.63 3.84
CA ALA A 37 -6.41 -8.44 4.05
C ALA A 37 -5.67 -7.38 4.88
N ILE A 38 -5.00 -7.77 5.95
CA ILE A 38 -4.19 -6.87 6.80
C ILE A 38 -2.98 -6.34 6.03
N ALA A 39 -2.30 -7.19 5.25
CA ALA A 39 -1.19 -6.75 4.40
C ALA A 39 -1.64 -5.73 3.35
N ALA A 40 -2.78 -5.98 2.70
CA ALA A 40 -3.37 -5.07 1.73
C ALA A 40 -3.79 -3.73 2.37
N ALA A 41 -4.43 -3.76 3.54
CA ALA A 41 -4.78 -2.55 4.28
C ALA A 41 -3.54 -1.73 4.66
N THR A 42 -2.44 -2.39 5.03
CA THR A 42 -1.17 -1.73 5.35
C THR A 42 -0.57 -1.05 4.11
N ILE A 43 -0.61 -1.72 2.95
CA ILE A 43 -0.15 -1.17 1.67
C ILE A 43 -1.00 0.03 1.26
N ALA A 44 -2.33 -0.09 1.34
CA ALA A 44 -3.25 1.01 1.03
C ALA A 44 -3.00 2.23 1.95
N SER A 45 -2.72 2.01 3.23
CA SER A 45 -2.38 3.07 4.17
C SER A 45 -1.09 3.81 3.77
N GLU A 46 0.00 3.11 3.44
CA GLU A 46 1.25 3.75 2.99
C GLU A 46 1.06 4.56 1.70
N LEU A 47 0.34 4.01 0.73
CA LEU A 47 0.03 4.71 -0.51
C LEU A 47 -0.82 5.97 -0.25
N LEU A 48 -1.77 5.93 0.69
CA LEU A 48 -2.54 7.11 1.10
C LEU A 48 -1.64 8.18 1.74
N HIS A 49 -0.66 7.79 2.57
CA HIS A 49 0.32 8.72 3.12
C HIS A 49 1.15 9.39 2.02
N LEU A 50 1.60 8.63 1.02
CA LEU A 50 2.33 9.18 -0.12
C LEU A 50 1.48 10.19 -0.91
N TRP A 51 0.21 9.87 -1.12
CA TRP A 51 -0.72 10.74 -1.81
C TRP A 51 -1.00 12.03 -1.01
N ALA A 52 -1.18 11.92 0.30
CA ALA A 52 -1.36 13.06 1.19
C ALA A 52 -0.12 13.98 1.24
N LEU A 53 1.09 13.42 1.20
CA LEU A 53 2.33 14.20 1.14
C LEU A 53 2.42 15.08 -0.10
N LYS A 54 1.89 14.60 -1.25
CA LYS A 54 1.81 15.39 -2.48
C LYS A 54 0.83 16.55 -2.36
N HIS A 55 -0.32 16.35 -1.73
CA HIS A 55 -1.41 17.35 -1.66
C HIS A 55 -1.28 18.33 -0.51
N LYS A 56 -0.20 18.26 0.27
CA LYS A 56 0.01 19.10 1.44
C LYS A 56 0.46 20.52 1.11
N TYR A 57 0.70 20.85 -0.17
CA TYR A 57 1.07 22.17 -0.68
C TYR A 57 0.52 22.40 -2.08
#